data_AF-A0A9W8CSU3-F1
#
_entry.id   AF-A0A9W8CSU3-F1
#
_cell.length_a   1.000
_cell.length_b   1.000
_cell.length_c   1.000
_cell.angle_alpha   90.00
_cell.angle_beta   90.00
_cell.angle_gamma   90.00
#
_symmetry.space_group_name_H-M   'P 1'
#
loop_
_entity.id
_entity.type
_entity.pdbx_description
1 polymer ?
#
loop_
_entity_poly.entity_id
_entity_poly.type
_entity_poly.pdbx_seq_one_letter_code
_entity_poly.pdbx_strand_id
1 'polypeptide(L)'
;MTTYRHRQTFTRDTVIDISSIGAGVLLNNGTLTSCELGVIDRKAAYASADCLEPSGSDSLYEVVVNFGSSNDTERFHVEKIHIHPDYSSSTKANNIAVIQFNLDEQTVKTSPIGVLRELLWEDLVFVRRSLSISGESISWGQPQVAVANDSSNDTDCRTMSSVYAANSYDFACTELIAASPSEQLSKCDIPYGSVYTHMNGQLYFVGLFSHLSVSGNSSSLCSSSNQRSYFTLVSDFVFFAAAQTQRAIDFYPANATVFPTLNASYAMQSPGGHGPDSISVVAGDMYSERLQAGDISVSTTGRDSANGGSGRRAVVAGICGAVSGIVLLCLVLFLVHMFRARRKPQTVDPYAQSAIEEMLAPTTGTSRWMRRESKIRLANILRYSFRLSQSSLDPTSDIISSYTHRDRAIEDGR
;
A
#
# COMPACT_ATOMS: atom_id res chain seq x y z
N MET A 1 12.01 33.29 -14.01
CA MET A 1 11.14 32.40 -14.80
C MET A 1 11.88 31.11 -15.00
N THR A 2 11.62 30.11 -14.16
CA THR A 2 12.24 28.79 -14.23
C THR A 2 11.35 27.94 -15.11
N THR A 3 11.82 27.61 -16.31
CA THR A 3 11.11 26.76 -17.27
C THR A 3 10.96 25.37 -16.67
N TYR A 4 9.72 24.98 -16.33
CA TYR A 4 9.38 23.63 -15.92
C TYR A 4 9.80 22.67 -17.04
N ARG A 5 10.81 21.85 -16.76
CA ARG A 5 11.28 20.83 -17.69
C ARG A 5 10.27 19.69 -17.58
N HIS A 6 9.31 19.62 -18.50
CA HIS A 6 8.51 18.42 -18.71
C HIS A 6 9.49 17.26 -18.91
N ARG A 7 9.65 16.40 -17.88
CA ARG A 7 10.32 15.12 -18.05
C ARG A 7 9.53 14.36 -19.10
N GLN A 8 10.18 14.03 -20.20
CA GLN A 8 9.61 13.17 -21.23
C GLN A 8 9.26 11.84 -20.58
N THR A 9 7.97 11.53 -20.59
CA THR A 9 7.45 10.18 -20.35
C THR A 9 8.11 9.26 -21.37
N PHE A 10 8.88 8.28 -20.89
CA PHE A 10 9.37 7.21 -21.75
C PHE A 10 8.16 6.42 -22.24
N THR A 11 7.80 6.58 -23.51
CA THR A 11 6.85 5.70 -24.19
C THR A 11 7.57 4.38 -24.48
N ARG A 12 7.61 3.48 -23.50
CA ARG A 12 7.59 2.05 -23.84
C ARG A 12 6.23 1.82 -24.50
N ASP A 13 6.21 1.44 -25.78
CA ASP A 13 5.01 1.18 -26.59
C ASP A 13 4.13 0.02 -26.09
N THR A 14 4.37 -0.48 -24.88
CA THR A 14 3.40 -1.31 -24.18
C THR A 14 2.24 -0.41 -23.79
N VAL A 15 1.19 -0.41 -24.62
CA VAL A 15 -0.12 0.14 -24.25
C VAL A 15 -0.55 -0.59 -22.98
N ILE A 16 -0.37 0.06 -21.83
CA ILE A 16 -0.78 -0.46 -20.55
C ILE A 16 -2.31 -0.39 -20.53
N ASP A 17 -2.97 -1.52 -20.76
CA ASP A 17 -4.43 -1.60 -20.69
C ASP A 17 -4.89 -1.61 -19.23
N ILE A 18 -4.89 -0.43 -18.62
CA ILE A 18 -5.36 -0.23 -17.25
C ILE A 18 -6.89 -0.40 -17.13
N SER A 19 -7.61 -0.42 -18.26
CA SER A 19 -9.06 -0.65 -18.26
C SER A 19 -9.42 -2.10 -17.94
N SER A 20 -8.49 -3.03 -18.14
CA SER A 20 -8.67 -4.44 -17.78
C SER A 20 -8.60 -4.72 -16.27
N ILE A 21 -8.08 -3.78 -15.48
CA ILE A 21 -7.82 -3.95 -14.05
C ILE A 21 -8.93 -3.35 -13.22
N GLY A 22 -9.29 -4.05 -12.14
CA GLY A 22 -10.22 -3.58 -11.13
C GLY A 22 -9.88 -2.17 -10.62
N ALA A 23 -10.92 -1.37 -10.42
CA ALA A 23 -10.87 -0.01 -9.93
C ALA A 23 -11.90 0.16 -8.82
N GLY A 24 -11.59 0.97 -7.82
CA GLY A 24 -12.61 1.44 -6.89
C GLY A 24 -12.34 2.86 -6.42
N VAL A 25 -13.40 3.58 -6.09
CA VAL A 25 -13.36 4.88 -5.43
C VAL A 25 -14.34 4.86 -4.26
N LEU A 26 -13.91 5.43 -3.14
CA LEU A 26 -14.74 5.60 -1.96
C LEU A 26 -15.65 6.84 -2.11
N LEU A 27 -16.90 6.73 -1.70
CA LEU A 27 -17.79 7.85 -1.49
C LEU A 27 -18.06 7.98 0.01
N ASN A 28 -18.18 9.21 0.48
CA ASN A 28 -18.61 9.53 1.83
C ASN A 28 -19.94 10.28 1.75
N ASN A 29 -21.01 9.67 2.27
CA ASN A 29 -22.35 10.21 2.27
C ASN A 29 -22.80 10.65 0.85
N GLY A 30 -22.60 9.77 -0.13
CA GLY A 30 -22.86 10.02 -1.55
C GLY A 30 -21.93 11.03 -2.24
N THR A 31 -20.98 11.63 -1.53
CA THR A 31 -20.01 12.59 -2.09
C THR A 31 -18.76 11.86 -2.56
N LEU A 32 -18.27 12.22 -3.74
CA LEU A 32 -17.03 11.68 -4.31
C LEU A 32 -15.81 12.11 -3.49
N THR A 33 -14.97 11.16 -3.11
CA THR A 33 -13.69 11.42 -2.44
C THR A 33 -12.51 11.20 -3.40
N SER A 34 -11.32 11.67 -3.03
CA SER A 34 -10.09 11.37 -3.75
C SER A 34 -9.51 9.98 -3.42
N CYS A 35 -10.21 9.19 -2.60
CA CYS A 35 -9.71 7.95 -2.03
C CYS A 35 -9.99 6.77 -2.95
N GLU A 36 -8.97 6.37 -3.71
CA GLU A 36 -9.01 5.16 -4.52
C GLU A 36 -8.89 3.90 -3.66
N LEU A 37 -9.43 2.81 -4.20
CA LEU A 37 -9.49 1.52 -3.56
C LEU A 37 -8.72 0.48 -4.38
N GLY A 38 -8.01 -0.39 -3.68
CA GLY A 38 -7.36 -1.57 -4.24
C GLY A 38 -8.32 -2.73 -4.23
N VAL A 39 -9.12 -2.90 -5.29
CA VAL A 39 -10.12 -3.98 -5.36
C VAL A 39 -9.43 -5.33 -5.24
N ILE A 40 -9.80 -6.10 -4.22
CA ILE A 40 -9.29 -7.45 -3.99
C ILE A 40 -10.13 -8.44 -4.80
N ASP A 41 -11.45 -8.32 -4.69
CA ASP A 41 -12.44 -9.05 -5.48
C ASP A 41 -13.81 -8.34 -5.39
N ARG A 42 -14.88 -9.04 -5.78
CA ARG A 42 -16.26 -8.51 -5.77
C ARG A 42 -16.84 -8.16 -4.40
N LYS A 43 -16.16 -8.50 -3.29
CA LYS A 43 -16.67 -8.27 -1.94
C LYS A 43 -15.74 -7.49 -1.00
N ALA A 44 -14.51 -7.20 -1.43
CA ALA A 44 -13.64 -6.38 -0.61
C ALA A 44 -12.61 -5.58 -1.42
N ALA A 45 -12.13 -4.52 -0.80
CA ALA A 45 -11.04 -3.72 -1.31
C ALA A 45 -10.14 -3.21 -0.16
N TYR A 46 -8.89 -2.94 -0.49
CA TYR A 46 -8.01 -2.14 0.34
C TYR A 46 -8.37 -0.66 0.24
N ALA A 47 -8.23 0.06 1.35
CA ALA A 47 -8.34 1.51 1.42
C ALA A 47 -7.20 2.08 2.27
N SER A 48 -6.93 3.38 2.12
CA SER A 48 -6.11 4.12 3.08
C SER A 48 -6.92 4.39 4.34
N ALA A 49 -6.35 4.17 5.53
CA ALA A 49 -7.06 4.40 6.79
C ALA A 49 -7.36 5.89 7.03
N ASP A 50 -6.53 6.79 6.52
CA ASP A 50 -6.77 8.25 6.54
C ASP A 50 -8.00 8.70 5.73
N CYS A 51 -8.53 7.85 4.85
CA CYS A 51 -9.75 8.11 4.11
C CYS A 51 -11.02 7.82 4.93
N LEU A 52 -10.86 7.28 6.13
CA LEU A 52 -11.93 6.75 6.96
C LEU A 52 -11.94 7.49 8.28
N GLU A 53 -13.13 7.90 8.73
CA GLU A 53 -13.31 8.55 10.01
C GLU A 53 -13.37 7.48 11.12
N PRO A 54 -12.49 7.50 12.13
CA PRO A 54 -12.48 6.47 13.18
C PRO A 54 -13.79 6.39 13.99
N SER A 55 -14.58 7.46 13.99
CA SER A 55 -15.84 7.58 14.71
C SER A 55 -17.08 7.51 13.79
N GLY A 56 -16.88 7.36 12.48
CA GLY A 56 -17.98 7.30 11.51
C GLY A 56 -18.76 5.98 11.62
N SER A 57 -20.04 6.02 11.27
CA SER A 57 -20.78 4.79 11.00
C SER A 57 -20.36 4.26 9.63
N ASP A 58 -20.04 2.97 9.53
CA ASP A 58 -19.71 2.29 8.26
C ASP A 58 -20.78 2.56 7.17
N SER A 59 -22.03 2.76 7.58
CA SER A 59 -23.17 3.09 6.72
C SER A 59 -23.07 4.41 5.95
N LEU A 60 -22.14 5.29 6.33
CA LEU A 60 -21.88 6.54 5.61
C LEU A 60 -21.10 6.30 4.31
N TYR A 61 -20.40 5.16 4.22
CA TYR A 61 -19.52 4.88 3.11
C TYR A 61 -20.20 4.05 2.04
N GLU A 62 -19.86 4.37 0.80
CA GLU A 62 -20.21 3.60 -0.38
C GLU A 62 -18.96 3.41 -1.22
N VAL A 63 -18.92 2.33 -1.99
CA VAL A 63 -17.85 2.09 -2.95
C VAL A 63 -18.44 2.07 -4.35
N VAL A 64 -17.77 2.73 -5.29
CA VAL A 64 -18.03 2.54 -6.71
C VAL A 64 -16.85 1.78 -7.27
N VAL A 65 -17.14 0.61 -7.84
CA VAL A 65 -16.13 -0.29 -8.38
C VAL A 65 -16.38 -0.57 -9.85
N ASN A 66 -15.30 -0.80 -10.57
CA ASN A 66 -15.32 -1.36 -11.91
C ASN A 66 -14.40 -2.57 -11.90
N PHE A 67 -14.93 -3.74 -12.24
CA PHE A 67 -14.17 -4.99 -12.24
C PHE A 67 -13.37 -5.24 -13.52
N GLY A 68 -13.13 -4.21 -14.33
CA GLY A 68 -12.33 -4.22 -15.55
C GLY A 68 -13.18 -4.46 -16.81
N SER A 69 -12.75 -5.44 -17.62
CA SER A 69 -13.19 -5.73 -19.00
C SER A 69 -14.69 -5.75 -19.33
N SER A 70 -15.60 -5.69 -18.35
CA SER A 70 -17.04 -5.67 -18.59
C SER A 70 -17.67 -4.28 -18.60
N ASN A 71 -16.93 -3.20 -18.31
CA ASN A 71 -17.49 -1.85 -18.07
C ASN A 71 -18.58 -1.82 -16.97
N ASP A 72 -18.76 -2.92 -16.23
CA ASP A 72 -19.74 -3.01 -15.14
C ASP A 72 -19.26 -2.09 -14.02
N THR A 73 -19.93 -0.94 -13.93
CA THR A 73 -19.74 0.01 -12.85
C THR A 73 -20.84 -0.26 -11.85
N GLU A 74 -20.43 -0.69 -10.65
CA GLU A 74 -21.35 -1.07 -9.59
C GLU A 74 -21.11 -0.19 -8.38
N ARG A 75 -22.19 0.20 -7.71
CA ARG A 75 -22.18 0.99 -6.48
C ARG A 75 -22.70 0.11 -5.35
N PHE A 76 -21.93 0.00 -4.28
CA PHE A 76 -22.28 -0.80 -3.12
C PHE A 76 -22.21 0.03 -1.84
N HIS A 77 -23.10 -0.26 -0.91
CA HIS A 77 -22.94 0.18 0.47
C HIS A 77 -21.80 -0.59 1.13
N VAL A 78 -21.04 0.10 1.97
CA VAL A 78 -20.04 -0.54 2.82
C VAL A 78 -20.74 -1.25 3.96
N GLU A 79 -20.41 -2.52 4.15
CA GLU A 79 -20.97 -3.35 5.22
C GLU A 79 -20.07 -3.39 6.45
N LYS A 80 -18.75 -3.44 6.25
CA LYS A 80 -17.76 -3.47 7.34
C LYS A 80 -16.48 -2.77 6.94
N ILE A 81 -15.91 -2.03 7.90
CA ILE A 81 -14.60 -1.41 7.78
C ILE A 81 -13.66 -2.00 8.84
N HIS A 82 -12.49 -2.44 8.40
CA HIS A 82 -11.43 -2.93 9.27
C HIS A 82 -10.17 -2.07 9.11
N ILE A 83 -10.02 -1.05 9.94
CA ILE A 83 -8.80 -0.26 10.04
C ILE A 83 -7.71 -1.11 10.72
N HIS A 84 -6.48 -1.05 10.22
CA HIS A 84 -5.36 -1.76 10.85
C HIS A 84 -5.22 -1.34 12.33
N PRO A 85 -5.13 -2.29 13.29
CA PRO A 85 -5.15 -1.96 14.72
C PRO A 85 -3.98 -1.07 15.16
N ASP A 86 -2.83 -1.21 14.48
CA ASP A 86 -1.63 -0.40 14.73
C ASP A 86 -1.56 0.85 13.82
N TYR A 87 -2.67 1.26 13.20
CA TYR A 87 -2.73 2.50 12.43
C TYR A 87 -2.50 3.71 13.34
N SER A 88 -1.58 4.58 12.93
CA SER A 88 -1.25 5.82 13.63
C SER A 88 -1.53 7.02 12.73
N SER A 89 -2.58 7.78 13.05
CA SER A 89 -2.94 9.00 12.29
C SER A 89 -1.90 10.12 12.40
N SER A 90 -1.03 10.11 13.42
CA SER A 90 0.04 11.09 13.57
C SER A 90 1.27 10.77 12.73
N THR A 91 1.63 9.48 12.60
CA THR A 91 2.85 9.06 11.88
C THR A 91 2.57 8.51 10.49
N LYS A 92 1.31 8.16 10.19
CA LYS A 92 0.87 7.44 8.99
C LYS A 92 1.41 6.01 8.89
N ALA A 93 1.96 5.46 9.97
CA ALA A 93 2.32 4.04 10.04
C ALA A 93 1.07 3.17 9.97
N ASN A 94 1.15 2.06 9.23
CA ASN A 94 0.04 1.14 8.98
C ASN A 94 -1.22 1.84 8.43
N ASN A 95 -1.04 2.84 7.57
CA ASN A 95 -2.15 3.57 6.92
C ASN A 95 -2.82 2.69 5.86
N ILE A 96 -3.61 1.72 6.33
CA ILE A 96 -4.32 0.74 5.53
C ILE A 96 -5.57 0.26 6.27
N ALA A 97 -6.62 -0.01 5.49
CA ALA A 97 -7.85 -0.61 5.95
C ALA A 97 -8.37 -1.61 4.91
N VAL A 98 -9.27 -2.48 5.33
CA VAL A 98 -10.00 -3.40 4.45
C VAL A 98 -11.49 -3.10 4.56
N ILE A 99 -12.10 -2.82 3.43
CA ILE A 99 -13.53 -2.52 3.30
C ILE A 99 -14.22 -3.75 2.70
N GLN A 100 -15.29 -4.21 3.35
CA GLN A 100 -16.16 -5.26 2.84
C GLN A 100 -17.48 -4.68 2.35
N PHE A 101 -17.93 -5.15 1.21
CA PHE A 101 -19.17 -4.77 0.52
C PHE A 101 -19.71 -5.97 -0.24
N ASN A 102 -20.97 -5.93 -0.68
CA ASN A 102 -21.56 -6.95 -1.56
C ASN A 102 -21.31 -8.41 -1.08
N LEU A 103 -21.59 -8.70 0.20
CA LEU A 103 -21.25 -10.00 0.77
C LEU A 103 -22.05 -11.19 0.18
N ASP A 104 -23.17 -10.90 -0.48
CA ASP A 104 -24.11 -11.88 -1.04
C ASP A 104 -23.69 -12.46 -2.41
N GLU A 105 -22.74 -11.83 -3.10
CA GLU A 105 -22.32 -12.23 -4.46
C GLU A 105 -21.72 -13.65 -4.50
N GLN A 106 -22.06 -14.45 -5.52
CA GLN A 106 -21.51 -15.82 -5.64
C GLN A 106 -20.25 -15.89 -6.50
N THR A 107 -20.04 -14.94 -7.41
CA THR A 107 -18.86 -14.94 -8.27
C THR A 107 -17.67 -14.26 -7.60
N VAL A 108 -16.54 -14.96 -7.57
CA VAL A 108 -15.29 -14.43 -7.02
C VAL A 108 -14.36 -14.12 -8.19
N LYS A 109 -14.57 -12.96 -8.83
CA LYS A 109 -13.53 -12.41 -9.70
C LYS A 109 -12.47 -11.75 -8.81
N THR A 110 -11.27 -12.31 -8.79
CA THR A 110 -10.15 -11.82 -7.97
C THR A 110 -9.22 -10.93 -8.77
N SER A 111 -8.56 -10.01 -8.05
CA SER A 111 -7.48 -9.17 -8.56
C SER A 111 -6.22 -9.54 -7.78
N PRO A 112 -5.29 -10.33 -8.36
CA PRO A 112 -4.11 -10.78 -7.64
C PRO A 112 -3.23 -9.60 -7.22
N ILE A 113 -2.74 -9.66 -5.98
CA ILE A 113 -1.81 -8.68 -5.41
C ILE A 113 -0.38 -9.00 -5.84
N GLY A 114 0.35 -8.01 -6.34
CA GLY A 114 1.76 -8.20 -6.67
C GLY A 114 2.61 -8.29 -5.40
N VAL A 115 3.43 -9.34 -5.30
CA VAL A 115 4.38 -9.52 -4.19
C VAL A 115 5.82 -9.60 -4.74
N LEU A 116 6.81 -9.66 -3.84
CA LEU A 116 8.24 -9.84 -4.18
C LEU A 116 8.87 -8.71 -4.99
N ARG A 117 8.78 -7.51 -4.44
CA ARG A 117 9.37 -6.28 -4.98
C ARG A 117 10.78 -6.42 -5.50
N GLU A 118 11.68 -7.00 -4.71
CA GLU A 118 13.12 -7.06 -5.05
C GLU A 118 13.46 -8.01 -6.19
N LEU A 119 12.57 -8.94 -6.53
CA LEU A 119 12.85 -10.01 -7.48
C LEU A 119 12.13 -9.86 -8.81
N LEU A 120 10.90 -9.32 -8.79
CA LEU A 120 9.99 -9.45 -9.93
C LEU A 120 9.47 -8.11 -10.47
N TRP A 121 9.47 -7.06 -9.65
CA TRP A 121 8.88 -5.79 -10.07
C TRP A 121 9.80 -5.11 -11.07
N GLU A 122 9.30 -4.88 -12.28
CA GLU A 122 10.07 -4.21 -13.33
C GLU A 122 9.95 -2.68 -13.19
N ASP A 123 8.71 -2.20 -13.26
CA ASP A 123 8.35 -0.78 -13.21
C ASP A 123 7.20 -0.58 -12.22
N LEU A 124 7.10 0.62 -11.63
CA LEU A 124 5.92 1.07 -10.90
C LEU A 124 5.04 1.93 -11.81
N VAL A 125 3.76 1.58 -11.84
CA VAL A 125 2.73 2.27 -12.63
C VAL A 125 1.79 2.95 -11.67
N PHE A 126 1.88 4.28 -11.61
CA PHE A 126 1.05 5.14 -10.79
C PHE A 126 -0.21 5.49 -11.58
N VAL A 127 -1.37 5.27 -10.96
CA VAL A 127 -2.66 5.41 -11.61
C VAL A 127 -3.55 6.32 -10.80
N ARG A 128 -4.20 7.23 -11.51
CA ARG A 128 -5.29 8.04 -10.97
C ARG A 128 -6.52 7.82 -11.81
N ARG A 129 -7.59 7.38 -11.16
CA ARG A 129 -8.89 7.20 -11.78
C ARG A 129 -9.78 8.36 -11.42
N SER A 130 -10.63 8.74 -12.37
CA SER A 130 -11.60 9.79 -12.18
C SER A 130 -13.00 9.21 -12.34
N LEU A 131 -13.90 9.67 -11.50
CA LEU A 131 -15.32 9.33 -11.55
C LEU A 131 -16.11 10.61 -11.73
N SER A 132 -17.13 10.57 -12.59
CA SER A 132 -18.12 11.63 -12.71
C SER A 132 -19.48 11.06 -12.31
N ILE A 133 -20.14 11.76 -11.39
CA ILE A 133 -21.48 11.42 -10.88
C ILE A 133 -22.42 12.54 -11.30
N SER A 134 -23.43 12.21 -12.10
CA SER A 134 -24.47 13.14 -12.54
C SER A 134 -25.84 12.51 -12.30
N GLY A 135 -26.47 12.90 -11.18
CA GLY A 135 -27.67 12.23 -10.68
C GLY A 135 -27.37 10.77 -10.32
N GLU A 136 -28.09 9.83 -10.95
CA GLU A 136 -27.88 8.39 -10.78
C GLU A 136 -26.84 7.81 -11.74
N SER A 137 -26.40 8.59 -12.74
CA SER A 137 -25.43 8.13 -13.73
C SER A 137 -24.01 8.25 -13.18
N ILE A 138 -23.28 7.14 -13.25
CA ILE A 138 -21.89 7.03 -12.83
C ILE A 138 -21.06 6.69 -14.08
N SER A 139 -19.99 7.46 -14.31
CA SER A 139 -19.09 7.21 -15.44
C SER A 139 -17.63 7.36 -15.02
N TRP A 140 -16.78 6.46 -15.50
CA TRP A 140 -15.34 6.55 -15.32
C TRP A 140 -14.75 7.47 -16.39
N GLY A 141 -13.90 8.41 -15.98
CA GLY A 141 -13.11 9.20 -16.89
C GLY A 141 -11.88 8.43 -17.40
N GLN A 142 -11.13 9.06 -18.29
CA GLN A 142 -9.86 8.51 -18.75
C GLN A 142 -8.86 8.46 -17.58
N PRO A 143 -8.23 7.30 -17.32
CA PRO A 143 -7.26 7.18 -16.24
C PRO A 143 -5.99 7.97 -16.59
N GLN A 144 -5.44 8.65 -15.59
CA GLN A 144 -4.11 9.25 -15.71
C GLN A 144 -3.08 8.22 -15.25
N VAL A 145 -2.04 8.01 -16.06
CA VAL A 145 -1.04 6.98 -15.83
C VAL A 145 0.34 7.60 -15.95
N ALA A 146 1.20 7.30 -14.98
CA ALA A 146 2.62 7.60 -15.04
C ALA A 146 3.43 6.36 -14.65
N VAL A 147 4.55 6.16 -15.33
CA VAL A 147 5.48 5.07 -15.03
C VAL A 147 6.75 5.66 -14.44
N ALA A 148 7.21 5.11 -13.34
CA ALA A 148 8.50 5.46 -12.78
C ALA A 148 9.21 4.22 -12.22
N ASN A 149 10.54 4.31 -12.18
CA ASN A 149 11.33 3.36 -11.43
C ASN A 149 11.11 3.59 -9.94
N ASP A 150 11.23 2.51 -9.18
CA ASP A 150 11.19 2.58 -7.73
C ASP A 150 12.31 3.48 -7.19
N SER A 151 11.92 4.53 -6.46
CA SER A 151 12.83 5.52 -5.88
C SER A 151 13.31 5.16 -4.47
N SER A 152 13.42 3.86 -4.15
CA SER A 152 13.82 3.36 -2.82
C SER A 152 15.13 3.96 -2.23
N ASN A 153 15.96 4.53 -3.10
CA ASN A 153 17.21 5.22 -2.76
C ASN A 153 17.14 6.76 -2.77
N ASP A 154 15.96 7.37 -2.98
CA ASP A 154 15.80 8.83 -2.91
C ASP A 154 15.97 9.30 -1.45
N THR A 155 17.04 10.06 -1.22
CA THR A 155 17.37 10.64 0.07
C THR A 155 16.32 11.63 0.55
N ASP A 156 15.63 12.31 -0.38
CA ASP A 156 14.57 13.25 -0.05
C ASP A 156 13.36 12.51 0.51
N CYS A 157 13.00 11.34 -0.04
CA CYS A 157 11.91 10.51 0.49
C CYS A 157 12.18 10.11 1.96
N ARG A 158 13.41 9.73 2.29
CA ARG A 158 13.79 9.42 3.69
C ARG A 158 13.79 10.65 4.58
N THR A 159 14.26 11.78 4.06
CA THR A 159 14.34 13.02 4.85
C THR A 159 12.95 13.62 5.07
N MET A 160 12.03 13.46 4.12
CA MET A 160 10.72 14.09 4.13
C MET A 160 9.62 13.28 4.81
N SER A 161 9.86 12.02 5.14
CA SER A 161 8.90 11.19 5.86
C SER A 161 9.62 10.27 6.83
N SER A 162 9.43 10.52 8.14
CA SER A 162 10.05 9.69 9.19
C SER A 162 9.51 8.26 9.17
N VAL A 163 8.22 8.07 8.84
CA VAL A 163 7.62 6.74 8.68
C VAL A 163 8.22 6.00 7.49
N TYR A 164 8.47 6.68 6.36
CA TYR A 164 9.19 6.09 5.23
C TYR A 164 10.63 5.74 5.60
N ALA A 165 11.33 6.62 6.32
CA ALA A 165 12.71 6.37 6.73
C ALA A 165 12.86 5.10 7.59
N ALA A 166 11.88 4.84 8.46
CA ALA A 166 11.84 3.64 9.30
C ALA A 166 11.34 2.38 8.56
N ASN A 167 10.58 2.55 7.47
CA ASN A 167 9.83 1.48 6.80
C ASN A 167 9.99 1.52 5.27
N SER A 168 11.18 1.79 4.75
CA SER A 168 11.35 2.08 3.31
C SER A 168 10.93 0.92 2.38
N TYR A 169 10.87 -0.30 2.91
CA TYR A 169 10.41 -1.48 2.17
C TYR A 169 8.89 -1.57 2.06
N ASP A 170 8.16 -0.96 3.00
CA ASP A 170 6.69 -0.95 3.07
C ASP A 170 6.05 0.18 2.26
N PHE A 171 6.87 1.01 1.63
CA PHE A 171 6.41 2.16 0.87
C PHE A 171 7.08 2.25 -0.51
N ALA A 172 6.31 2.73 -1.48
CA ALA A 172 6.85 3.41 -2.65
C ALA A 172 6.82 4.93 -2.42
N CYS A 173 7.80 5.64 -2.97
CA CYS A 173 7.87 7.09 -2.93
C CYS A 173 8.06 7.65 -4.36
N THR A 174 7.51 8.84 -4.63
CA THR A 174 7.70 9.52 -5.92
C THR A 174 7.45 11.02 -5.82
N GLU A 175 8.02 11.79 -6.74
CA GLU A 175 7.69 13.21 -6.96
C GLU A 175 6.47 13.40 -7.87
N LEU A 176 5.95 12.30 -8.45
CA LEU A 176 4.84 12.35 -9.39
C LEU A 176 3.54 12.83 -8.74
N ILE A 177 2.85 13.71 -9.47
CA ILE A 177 1.50 14.19 -9.19
C ILE A 177 0.64 14.06 -10.44
N ALA A 178 -0.67 13.99 -10.22
CA ALA A 178 -1.69 13.86 -11.23
C ALA A 178 -2.51 15.15 -11.29
N ALA A 179 -2.93 15.51 -12.50
CA ALA A 179 -3.84 16.65 -12.67
C ALA A 179 -5.15 16.37 -11.93
N SER A 180 -5.70 17.38 -11.26
CA SER A 180 -7.03 17.26 -10.67
C SER A 180 -8.06 16.83 -11.73
N PRO A 181 -8.92 15.82 -11.47
CA PRO A 181 -9.93 15.40 -12.44
C PRO A 181 -10.95 16.48 -12.80
N SER A 182 -11.14 17.45 -11.92
CA SER A 182 -12.00 18.61 -12.14
C SER A 182 -11.58 19.75 -11.22
N GLU A 183 -11.56 20.97 -11.74
CA GLU A 183 -11.33 22.18 -10.94
C GLU A 183 -12.38 22.36 -9.83
N GLN A 184 -13.56 21.75 -9.99
CA GLN A 184 -14.62 21.74 -8.97
C GLN A 184 -14.28 20.85 -7.77
N LEU A 185 -13.46 19.81 -7.97
CA LEU A 185 -13.05 18.87 -6.92
C LEU A 185 -11.77 19.31 -6.22
N SER A 186 -10.81 19.83 -6.98
CA SER A 186 -9.57 20.39 -6.44
C SER A 186 -8.96 21.37 -7.45
N LYS A 187 -8.44 22.49 -6.92
CA LYS A 187 -7.63 23.46 -7.69
C LYS A 187 -6.15 23.06 -7.77
N CYS A 188 -5.72 22.11 -6.95
CA CYS A 188 -4.35 21.60 -6.95
C CYS A 188 -4.28 20.29 -7.72
N ASP A 189 -3.15 20.08 -8.39
CA ASP A 189 -2.70 18.75 -8.70
C ASP A 189 -2.53 17.96 -7.41
N ILE A 190 -2.88 16.68 -7.46
CA ILE A 190 -2.92 15.82 -6.29
C ILE A 190 -2.24 14.49 -6.60
N PRO A 191 -1.82 13.72 -5.59
CA PRO A 191 -1.14 12.46 -5.82
C PRO A 191 -1.98 11.48 -6.63
N TYR A 192 -1.31 10.54 -7.29
CA TYR A 192 -1.95 9.33 -7.80
C TYR A 192 -2.59 8.56 -6.64
N GLY A 193 -3.67 7.82 -6.88
CA GLY A 193 -4.40 7.11 -5.82
C GLY A 193 -3.91 5.68 -5.59
N SER A 194 -3.42 5.03 -6.64
CA SER A 194 -3.02 3.63 -6.60
C SER A 194 -1.71 3.38 -7.37
N VAL A 195 -1.02 2.30 -6.99
CA VAL A 195 0.23 1.85 -7.62
C VAL A 195 0.10 0.39 -8.02
N TYR A 196 0.54 0.12 -9.24
CA TYR A 196 0.64 -1.21 -9.82
C TYR A 196 2.10 -1.48 -10.16
N THR A 197 2.44 -2.74 -10.35
CA THR A 197 3.73 -3.13 -10.91
C THR A 197 3.55 -3.94 -12.18
N HIS A 198 4.48 -3.80 -13.10
CA HIS A 198 4.58 -4.65 -14.28
C HIS A 198 5.38 -5.92 -13.94
N MET A 199 4.77 -7.09 -14.15
CA MET A 199 5.39 -8.40 -14.02
C MET A 199 4.92 -9.30 -15.16
N ASN A 200 5.84 -9.84 -15.96
CA ASN A 200 5.54 -10.79 -17.03
C ASN A 200 4.47 -10.30 -18.02
N GLY A 201 4.50 -9.02 -18.41
CA GLY A 201 3.54 -8.46 -19.37
C GLY A 201 2.18 -8.10 -18.77
N GLN A 202 2.00 -8.24 -17.46
CA GLN A 202 0.74 -7.97 -16.76
C GLN A 202 0.95 -6.98 -15.61
N LEU A 203 -0.13 -6.31 -15.24
CA LEU A 203 -0.14 -5.40 -14.11
C LEU A 203 -0.78 -6.04 -12.89
N TYR A 204 -0.15 -5.81 -11.74
CA TYR A 204 -0.62 -6.29 -10.45
C TYR A 204 -0.69 -5.13 -9.48
N PHE A 205 -1.76 -5.05 -8.70
CA PHE A 205 -1.92 -4.02 -7.69
C PHE A 205 -0.91 -4.23 -6.56
N VAL A 206 -0.21 -3.18 -6.15
CA VAL A 206 0.85 -3.26 -5.13
C VAL A 206 0.76 -2.20 -4.05
N GLY A 207 0.01 -1.10 -4.23
CA GLY A 207 -0.06 -0.08 -3.19
C GLY A 207 -1.15 0.97 -3.38
N LEU A 208 -1.41 1.69 -2.29
CA LEU A 208 -2.36 2.81 -2.21
C LEU A 208 -1.68 4.06 -1.73
N PHE A 209 -2.19 5.21 -2.14
CA PHE A 209 -1.77 6.49 -1.60
C PHE A 209 -1.93 6.52 -0.08
N SER A 210 -0.85 6.85 0.61
CA SER A 210 -0.80 6.99 2.07
C SER A 210 -0.81 8.46 2.45
N HIS A 211 0.21 9.20 2.05
CA HIS A 211 0.39 10.60 2.43
C HIS A 211 1.29 11.34 1.44
N LEU A 212 1.22 12.67 1.48
CA LEU A 212 2.05 13.61 0.76
C LEU A 212 2.86 14.41 1.79
N SER A 213 4.18 14.43 1.64
CA SER A 213 5.03 15.38 2.37
C SER A 213 5.33 16.57 1.47
N VAL A 214 5.10 17.78 1.99
CA VAL A 214 5.38 19.04 1.33
C VAL A 214 6.42 19.79 2.15
N SER A 215 7.55 20.13 1.53
CA SER A 215 8.57 20.93 2.20
C SER A 215 8.42 22.42 1.91
N GLY A 216 8.78 23.24 2.89
CA GLY A 216 8.83 24.70 2.78
C GLY A 216 7.65 25.41 3.43
N ASN A 217 7.74 26.74 3.49
CA ASN A 217 6.76 27.61 4.15
C ASN A 217 5.52 27.86 3.27
N SER A 218 5.28 27.04 2.26
CA SER A 218 4.13 27.23 1.37
C SER A 218 2.87 26.86 2.13
N SER A 219 2.06 27.88 2.42
CA SER A 219 0.71 27.73 2.97
C SER A 219 -0.24 26.96 2.05
N SER A 220 0.17 26.60 0.82
CA SER A 220 -0.66 25.88 -0.14
C SER A 220 0.05 24.69 -0.80
N LEU A 221 -0.66 23.56 -0.80
CA LEU A 221 -0.30 22.32 -1.50
C LEU A 221 -0.07 22.56 -3.00
N CYS A 222 -0.87 23.45 -3.61
CA CYS A 222 -0.83 23.80 -5.03
C CYS A 222 0.49 24.46 -5.52
N SER A 223 1.30 25.06 -4.63
CA SER A 223 2.40 25.94 -5.05
C SER A 223 3.79 25.39 -4.73
N SER A 224 3.89 24.27 -4.01
CA SER A 224 5.18 23.71 -3.64
C SER A 224 5.78 22.94 -4.81
N SER A 225 7.03 23.28 -5.12
CA SER A 225 7.84 22.53 -6.08
C SER A 225 8.54 21.31 -5.46
N ASN A 226 8.52 21.18 -4.13
CA ASN A 226 9.21 20.10 -3.44
C ASN A 226 8.25 19.32 -2.55
N GLN A 227 7.63 18.33 -3.18
CA GLN A 227 6.70 17.41 -2.57
C GLN A 227 7.06 15.95 -2.90
N ARG A 228 6.66 15.04 -2.02
CA ARG A 228 6.88 13.59 -2.16
C ARG A 228 5.61 12.85 -1.77
N SER A 229 5.10 12.04 -2.69
CA SER A 229 3.93 11.19 -2.51
C SER A 229 4.40 9.80 -2.06
N TYR A 230 3.80 9.28 -0.98
CA TYR A 230 4.11 7.98 -0.41
C TYR A 230 2.93 7.04 -0.55
N PHE A 231 3.21 5.79 -0.87
CA PHE A 231 2.21 4.77 -1.13
C PHE A 231 2.48 3.56 -0.24
N THR A 232 1.51 3.20 0.61
CA THR A 232 1.59 1.97 1.42
C THR A 232 1.56 0.78 0.48
N LEU A 233 2.61 -0.05 0.50
CA LEU A 233 2.66 -1.28 -0.26
C LEU A 233 1.86 -2.37 0.48
N VAL A 234 1.00 -3.08 -0.24
CA VAL A 234 0.04 -4.01 0.36
C VAL A 234 0.57 -5.44 0.51
N SER A 235 1.79 -5.73 0.02
CA SER A 235 2.37 -7.08 0.07
C SER A 235 2.38 -7.65 1.48
N ASP A 236 2.77 -6.85 2.48
CA ASP A 236 2.84 -7.29 3.87
C ASP A 236 1.48 -7.22 4.62
N PHE A 237 0.42 -6.82 3.92
CA PHE A 237 -0.94 -6.74 4.46
C PHE A 237 -1.91 -7.74 3.80
N VAL A 238 -1.40 -8.67 2.98
CA VAL A 238 -2.20 -9.75 2.36
C VAL A 238 -2.87 -10.61 3.44
N PHE A 239 -2.12 -11.04 4.45
CA PHE A 239 -2.65 -11.88 5.53
C PHE A 239 -3.51 -11.11 6.53
N PHE A 240 -3.28 -9.81 6.71
CA PHE A 240 -4.20 -8.94 7.42
C PHE A 240 -5.58 -8.95 6.73
N ALA A 241 -5.63 -8.72 5.42
CA ALA A 241 -6.89 -8.76 4.66
C ALA A 241 -7.55 -10.14 4.65
N ALA A 242 -6.77 -11.21 4.52
CA ALA A 242 -7.29 -12.57 4.60
C ALA A 242 -7.97 -12.84 5.96
N ALA A 243 -7.37 -12.36 7.06
CA ALA A 243 -7.93 -12.50 8.40
C ALA A 243 -9.23 -11.70 8.57
N GLN A 244 -9.28 -10.45 8.10
CA GLN A 244 -10.48 -9.61 8.24
C GLN A 244 -11.65 -10.07 7.37
N THR A 245 -11.36 -10.61 6.18
CA THR A 245 -12.36 -11.10 5.23
C THR A 245 -12.71 -12.58 5.42
N GLN A 246 -11.95 -13.31 6.25
CA GLN A 246 -12.09 -14.75 6.49
C GLN A 246 -12.02 -15.60 5.21
N ARG A 247 -11.17 -15.20 4.25
CA ARG A 247 -11.02 -15.86 2.96
C ARG A 247 -9.60 -15.70 2.43
N ALA A 248 -9.25 -16.53 1.45
CA ALA A 248 -7.96 -16.43 0.78
C ALA A 248 -7.91 -15.16 -0.09
N ILE A 249 -6.75 -14.51 -0.10
CA ILE A 249 -6.46 -13.38 -0.99
C ILE A 249 -5.44 -13.85 -2.02
N ASP A 250 -5.76 -13.67 -3.30
CA ASP A 250 -4.87 -14.06 -4.39
C ASP A 250 -3.68 -13.08 -4.49
N PHE A 251 -2.50 -13.63 -4.70
CA PHE A 251 -1.28 -12.86 -4.93
C PHE A 251 -0.41 -13.53 -6.00
N TYR A 252 0.44 -12.73 -6.64
CA TYR A 252 1.32 -13.16 -7.71
C TYR A 252 2.79 -12.86 -7.42
N PRO A 253 3.70 -13.82 -7.67
CA PRO A 253 3.44 -15.19 -8.13
C PRO A 253 2.93 -16.11 -7.01
N ALA A 254 1.96 -16.96 -7.32
CA ALA A 254 1.37 -17.90 -6.34
C ALA A 254 2.36 -18.99 -5.87
N ASN A 255 3.36 -19.33 -6.71
CA ASN A 255 4.30 -20.44 -6.46
C ASN A 255 5.67 -19.97 -5.97
N ALA A 256 5.80 -18.72 -5.54
CA ALA A 256 7.10 -18.29 -5.04
C ALA A 256 7.47 -19.01 -3.75
N THR A 257 8.76 -19.34 -3.64
CA THR A 257 9.38 -19.82 -2.39
C THR A 257 9.44 -18.73 -1.33
N VAL A 258 9.23 -17.47 -1.73
CA VAL A 258 9.16 -16.31 -0.86
C VAL A 258 7.69 -15.87 -0.81
N PHE A 259 7.11 -15.87 0.37
CA PHE A 259 5.73 -15.46 0.61
C PHE A 259 5.69 -14.04 1.17
N PRO A 260 4.58 -13.30 0.97
CA PRO A 260 4.31 -12.13 1.80
C PRO A 260 4.32 -12.54 3.29
N THR A 261 4.50 -11.57 4.20
CA THR A 261 4.46 -11.87 5.63
C THR A 261 3.21 -12.68 6.01
N LEU A 262 3.42 -13.84 6.63
CA LEU A 262 2.31 -14.71 7.08
C LEU A 262 1.63 -14.17 8.35
N ASN A 263 2.14 -13.06 8.90
CA ASN A 263 1.62 -12.46 10.11
C ASN A 263 0.45 -11.53 9.79
N ALA A 264 -0.78 -11.93 10.14
CA ALA A 264 -1.96 -11.08 10.00
C ALA A 264 -1.95 -9.84 10.91
N SER A 265 -1.06 -9.80 11.90
CA SER A 265 -0.78 -8.66 12.77
C SER A 265 0.57 -8.02 12.44
N TYR A 266 0.98 -8.07 11.16
CA TYR A 266 2.13 -7.32 10.70
C TYR A 266 1.96 -5.84 11.03
N ALA A 267 3.00 -5.20 11.54
CA ALA A 267 3.00 -3.78 11.84
C ALA A 267 4.33 -3.16 11.44
N MET A 268 4.26 -2.01 10.78
CA MET A 268 5.39 -1.15 10.50
C MET A 268 6.10 -0.73 11.80
N GLN A 269 7.40 -0.52 11.70
CA GLN A 269 8.20 0.06 12.78
C GLN A 269 7.74 1.48 13.08
N SER A 270 7.55 1.80 14.35
CA SER A 270 7.27 3.16 14.79
C SER A 270 8.45 4.07 14.43
N PRO A 271 8.24 5.20 13.75
CA PRO A 271 9.33 6.10 13.38
C PRO A 271 10.01 6.68 14.63
N GLY A 272 11.34 6.67 14.62
CA GLY A 272 12.15 7.26 15.68
C GLY A 272 12.15 8.78 15.58
N GLY A 273 11.18 9.44 16.23
CA GLY A 273 11.14 10.90 16.37
C GLY A 273 10.12 11.60 15.47
N HIS A 274 10.00 12.91 15.69
CA HIS A 274 9.11 13.76 14.91
C HIS A 274 9.75 14.04 13.55
N GLY A 275 8.92 14.19 12.51
CA GLY A 275 9.40 14.66 11.21
C GLY A 275 10.06 16.05 11.33
N PRO A 276 10.83 16.49 10.33
CA PRO A 276 11.43 17.81 10.35
C PRO A 276 10.35 18.90 10.48
N ASP A 277 10.57 19.90 11.34
CA ASP A 277 9.60 20.98 11.62
C ASP A 277 9.14 21.75 10.36
N SER A 278 9.91 21.69 9.27
CA SER A 278 9.64 22.38 8.01
C SER A 278 8.84 21.55 6.99
N ILE A 279 8.24 20.44 7.41
CA ILE A 279 7.54 19.52 6.52
C ILE A 279 6.10 19.35 6.96
N SER A 280 5.19 19.62 6.04
CA SER A 280 3.76 19.39 6.21
C SER A 280 3.38 18.04 5.61
N VAL A 281 2.61 17.25 6.34
CA VAL A 281 2.10 15.96 5.87
C VAL A 281 0.59 16.09 5.63
N VAL A 282 0.15 15.76 4.43
CA VAL A 282 -1.26 15.77 4.02
C VAL A 282 -1.66 14.35 3.60
N ALA A 283 -2.84 13.89 4.02
CA ALA A 283 -3.34 12.55 3.74
C ALA A 283 -4.87 12.54 3.68
N GLY A 284 -5.47 11.41 3.31
CA GLY A 284 -6.92 11.22 3.27
C GLY A 284 -7.57 11.82 2.03
N ASP A 285 -8.80 12.31 2.17
CA ASP A 285 -9.58 12.87 1.07
C ASP A 285 -9.09 14.28 0.66
N MET A 286 -8.40 14.31 -0.48
CA MET A 286 -7.85 15.51 -1.11
C MET A 286 -8.90 16.40 -1.79
N TYR A 287 -10.15 15.94 -1.93
CA TYR A 287 -11.26 16.74 -2.46
C TYR A 287 -12.01 17.51 -1.38
N SER A 288 -11.77 17.20 -0.11
CA SER A 288 -12.48 17.82 1.00
C SER A 288 -12.33 19.36 1.01
N GLU A 289 -13.41 20.07 1.36
CA GLU A 289 -13.50 21.54 1.34
C GLU A 289 -12.37 22.23 2.11
N ARG A 290 -11.80 21.54 3.11
CA ARG A 290 -10.71 22.02 3.95
C ARG A 290 -9.43 22.30 3.17
N LEU A 291 -9.20 21.59 2.06
CA LEU A 291 -8.07 21.83 1.15
C LEU A 291 -8.39 22.89 0.09
N GLN A 292 -9.67 23.05 -0.27
CA GLN A 292 -10.10 24.02 -1.27
C GLN A 292 -10.01 25.47 -0.77
N ALA A 293 -10.11 25.69 0.54
CA ALA A 293 -10.00 27.02 1.15
C ALA A 293 -8.57 27.58 1.18
N GLY A 294 -7.54 26.78 0.90
CA GLY A 294 -6.14 27.21 1.02
C GLY A 294 -5.66 27.41 2.47
N ASP A 295 -6.54 27.23 3.44
CA ASP A 295 -6.23 27.24 4.88
C ASP A 295 -5.86 25.83 5.35
N ILE A 296 -4.75 25.31 4.84
CA ILE A 296 -4.07 24.21 5.52
C ILE A 296 -3.42 24.84 6.75
N SER A 297 -4.17 24.91 7.85
CA SER A 297 -3.57 25.06 9.18
C SER A 297 -2.77 23.79 9.43
N VAL A 298 -1.53 23.80 8.95
CA VAL A 298 -0.54 22.78 9.24
C VAL A 298 -0.50 22.71 10.76
N SER A 299 -1.00 21.61 11.31
CA SER A 299 -0.78 21.28 12.70
C SER A 299 0.72 21.04 12.81
N THR A 300 1.48 22.12 13.05
CA THR A 300 2.83 21.99 13.59
C THR A 300 2.65 21.17 14.84
N THR A 301 3.12 19.92 14.83
CA THR A 301 3.03 19.01 15.96
C THR A 301 3.50 19.78 17.18
N GLY A 302 2.51 20.19 17.99
CA GLY A 302 2.74 21.10 19.08
C GLY A 302 3.72 20.44 20.01
N ARG A 303 4.86 21.09 20.24
CA ARG A 303 5.56 20.95 21.51
C ARG A 303 4.52 21.20 22.58
N ASP A 304 3.98 20.13 23.17
CA ASP A 304 3.44 20.19 24.53
C ASP A 304 4.64 20.55 25.42
N SER A 305 4.92 21.85 25.47
CA SER A 305 5.80 22.45 26.46
C SER A 305 5.10 22.29 27.79
N ALA A 306 5.30 21.13 28.40
CA ALA A 306 5.12 20.92 29.83
C ALA A 306 6.16 21.79 30.56
N ASN A 307 5.91 23.10 30.60
CA ASN A 307 6.73 24.06 31.32
C ASN A 307 5.98 24.44 32.60
N GLY A 308 5.99 23.49 33.55
CA GLY A 308 5.70 23.78 34.94
C GLY A 308 6.94 24.38 35.61
N GLY A 309 6.80 25.63 36.05
CA GLY A 309 7.31 26.05 37.36
C GLY A 309 8.81 26.34 37.51
N SER A 310 9.11 27.64 37.56
CA SER A 310 9.81 28.29 38.68
C SER A 310 11.16 27.71 39.15
N GLY A 311 12.25 28.36 38.73
CA GLY A 311 13.56 28.12 39.34
C GLY A 311 14.70 29.02 38.85
N ARG A 312 14.53 30.35 38.90
CA ARG A 312 15.68 31.27 38.83
C ARG A 312 16.52 31.11 40.10
N ARG A 313 17.68 30.43 40.02
CA ARG A 313 18.94 30.66 40.76
C ARG A 313 19.83 29.40 40.68
N ALA A 314 20.88 29.43 39.85
CA ALA A 314 22.18 28.76 40.02
C ALA A 314 22.90 28.65 38.66
N VAL A 315 23.36 29.78 38.13
CA VAL A 315 24.43 29.80 37.12
C VAL A 315 25.72 30.08 37.89
N VAL A 316 26.82 29.47 37.45
CA VAL A 316 28.18 29.49 38.00
C VAL A 316 28.52 28.33 38.97
N ALA A 317 28.40 27.08 38.50
CA ALA A 317 29.20 25.93 38.97
C ALA A 317 29.28 24.74 37.96
N GLY A 318 28.95 24.95 36.69
CA GLY A 318 28.64 23.85 35.75
C GLY A 318 29.54 23.73 34.51
N ILE A 319 30.69 24.41 34.47
CA ILE A 319 31.55 24.41 33.26
C ILE A 319 32.73 23.43 33.39
N CYS A 320 33.16 23.06 34.60
CA CYS A 320 34.23 22.07 34.77
C CYS A 320 33.74 20.60 34.64
N GLY A 321 32.48 20.30 34.96
CA GLY A 321 31.94 18.93 34.88
C GLY A 321 31.64 18.44 33.46
N ALA A 322 31.24 19.35 32.56
CA ALA A 322 30.85 19.02 31.20
C ALA A 322 32.04 18.58 30.32
N VAL A 323 33.22 19.18 30.52
CA VAL A 323 34.43 18.81 29.77
C VAL A 323 34.91 17.41 30.14
N SER A 324 34.90 17.07 31.44
CA SER A 324 35.25 15.71 31.90
C SER A 324 34.24 14.65 31.43
N GLY A 325 32.95 14.99 31.34
CA GLY A 325 31.93 14.08 30.80
C GLY A 325 32.12 13.78 29.31
N ILE A 326 32.43 14.81 28.51
CA ILE A 326 32.66 14.64 27.06
C ILE A 326 33.92 13.80 26.80
N VAL A 327 35.00 14.03 27.54
CA VAL A 327 36.23 13.23 27.39
C VAL A 327 35.99 11.76 27.75
N LEU A 328 35.26 11.49 28.85
CA LEU A 328 34.92 10.12 29.23
C LEU A 328 34.03 9.43 28.19
N LEU A 329 33.03 10.15 27.65
CA LEU A 329 32.15 9.65 26.60
C LEU A 329 32.93 9.32 25.31
N CYS A 330 33.84 10.21 24.89
CA CYS A 330 34.70 9.97 23.73
C CYS A 330 35.60 8.74 23.94
N LEU A 331 36.11 8.53 25.15
CA LEU A 331 36.95 7.39 25.50
C LEU A 331 36.16 6.08 25.47
N VAL A 332 34.92 6.07 25.99
CA VAL A 332 34.01 4.92 25.92
C VAL A 332 33.65 4.60 24.46
N LEU A 333 33.30 5.60 23.65
CA LEU A 333 32.98 5.40 22.23
C LEU A 333 34.19 4.87 21.46
N PHE A 334 35.39 5.38 21.73
CA PHE A 334 36.63 4.88 21.14
C PHE A 334 36.89 3.41 21.51
N LEU A 335 36.70 3.04 22.78
CA LEU A 335 36.83 1.65 23.23
C LEU A 335 35.80 0.73 22.58
N VAL A 336 34.53 1.15 22.45
CA VAL A 336 33.48 0.40 21.74
C VAL A 336 33.86 0.22 20.27
N HIS A 337 34.37 1.26 19.62
CA HIS A 337 34.79 1.20 18.21
C HIS A 337 35.99 0.27 18.02
N MET A 338 36.97 0.30 18.94
CA MET A 338 38.09 -0.64 18.96
C MET A 338 37.62 -2.09 19.20
N PHE A 339 36.66 -2.30 20.10
CA PHE A 339 36.12 -3.63 20.38
C PHE A 339 35.36 -4.19 19.18
N ARG A 340 34.61 -3.34 18.46
CA ARG A 340 33.96 -3.68 17.20
C ARG A 340 34.97 -3.96 16.08
N ALA A 341 36.03 -3.17 15.96
CA ALA A 341 37.07 -3.39 14.94
C ALA A 341 37.86 -4.70 15.17
N ARG A 342 38.04 -5.13 16.43
CA ARG A 342 38.70 -6.41 16.75
C ARG A 342 37.81 -7.63 16.57
N ARG A 343 36.49 -7.46 16.65
CA ARG A 343 35.54 -8.49 16.20
C ARG A 343 35.41 -8.36 14.69
N LYS A 344 36.31 -8.99 13.94
CA LYS A 344 36.01 -9.32 12.53
C LYS A 344 34.63 -9.99 12.55
N PRO A 345 33.60 -9.43 11.91
CA PRO A 345 32.37 -10.15 11.73
C PRO A 345 32.76 -11.43 10.99
N GLN A 346 32.63 -12.58 11.65
CA GLN A 346 32.29 -13.77 10.91
C GLN A 346 30.92 -13.43 10.33
N THR A 347 30.93 -12.87 9.12
CA THR A 347 29.80 -12.98 8.21
C THR A 347 29.65 -14.48 7.97
N VAL A 348 28.92 -15.13 8.88
CA VAL A 348 28.28 -16.39 8.58
C VAL A 348 27.31 -16.03 7.47
N ASP A 349 27.73 -16.28 6.25
CA ASP A 349 26.84 -16.25 5.11
C ASP A 349 25.69 -17.24 5.42
N PRO A 350 24.44 -16.78 5.61
CA PRO A 350 23.31 -17.67 5.83
C PRO A 350 23.05 -18.60 4.62
N TYR A 351 23.77 -18.39 3.51
CA TYR A 351 23.72 -19.18 2.28
C TYR A 351 25.02 -19.98 2.00
N ALA A 352 25.95 -20.06 2.95
CA ALA A 352 27.06 -21.01 2.82
C ALA A 352 26.48 -22.43 2.71
N GLN A 353 26.74 -23.07 1.57
CA GLN A 353 26.20 -24.37 1.12
C GLN A 353 26.18 -25.47 2.20
N SER A 354 27.07 -25.41 3.20
CA SER A 354 27.13 -26.35 4.32
C SER A 354 25.94 -26.28 5.29
N ALA A 355 25.27 -25.13 5.44
CA ALA A 355 24.11 -25.00 6.33
C ALA A 355 22.83 -25.64 5.74
N ILE A 356 22.76 -25.75 4.42
CA ILE A 356 21.65 -26.40 3.71
C ILE A 356 21.82 -27.93 3.72
N GLU A 357 23.05 -28.44 3.64
CA GLU A 357 23.31 -29.89 3.76
C GLU A 357 23.05 -30.41 5.18
N GLU A 358 23.26 -29.60 6.23
CA GLU A 358 22.99 -30.00 7.62
C GLU A 358 21.48 -30.03 7.95
N MET A 359 20.65 -29.22 7.28
CA MET A 359 19.18 -29.28 7.41
C MET A 359 18.53 -30.42 6.61
N LEU A 360 19.19 -30.91 5.56
CA LEU A 360 18.71 -32.03 4.75
C LEU A 360 19.25 -33.38 5.22
N ALA A 361 20.18 -33.40 6.18
CA ALA A 361 20.62 -34.64 6.82
C ALA A 361 19.47 -35.27 7.63
N PRO A 362 19.11 -36.54 7.38
CA PRO A 362 18.05 -37.21 8.14
C PRO A 362 18.47 -37.35 9.60
N THR A 363 17.86 -36.53 10.47
CA THR A 363 18.06 -36.63 11.93
C THR A 363 17.39 -37.90 12.46
N THR A 364 18.18 -38.95 12.59
CA THR A 364 17.85 -40.14 13.37
C THR A 364 17.95 -39.82 14.85
N GLY A 365 16.81 -39.52 15.49
CA GLY A 365 16.66 -39.73 16.94
C GLY A 365 16.04 -38.57 17.73
N THR A 366 15.04 -38.96 18.56
CA THR A 366 14.34 -38.17 19.59
C THR A 366 13.33 -37.14 19.04
N SER A 367 12.12 -36.91 19.56
CA SER A 367 11.39 -37.40 20.72
C SER A 367 9.89 -37.55 20.35
N ARG A 368 9.20 -38.53 20.94
CA ARG A 368 7.86 -38.99 20.50
C ARG A 368 6.69 -38.07 20.93
N TRP A 369 6.97 -37.00 21.69
CA TRP A 369 5.93 -36.21 22.38
C TRP A 369 5.58 -34.87 21.72
N MET A 370 6.41 -34.30 20.84
CA MET A 370 6.03 -33.11 20.05
C MET A 370 5.30 -33.45 18.73
N ARG A 371 5.17 -34.74 18.37
CA ARG A 371 4.57 -35.14 17.07
C ARG A 371 3.05 -35.03 16.98
N ARG A 372 2.31 -34.78 18.07
CA ARG A 372 0.84 -34.79 18.03
C ARG A 372 0.24 -33.41 17.75
N GLU A 373 0.81 -32.33 18.24
CA GLU A 373 0.28 -30.97 17.97
C GLU A 373 0.75 -30.40 16.63
N SER A 374 1.99 -30.66 16.22
CA SER A 374 2.51 -30.20 14.92
C SER A 374 1.80 -30.89 13.75
N LYS A 375 1.37 -32.15 13.91
CA LYS A 375 0.64 -32.89 12.87
C LYS A 375 -0.78 -32.38 12.66
N ILE A 376 -1.44 -31.83 13.68
CA ILE A 376 -2.80 -31.28 13.54
C ILE A 376 -2.74 -29.93 12.81
N ARG A 377 -1.73 -29.08 13.11
CA ARG A 377 -1.54 -27.81 12.39
C ARG A 377 -1.09 -28.02 10.94
N LEU A 378 -0.14 -28.94 10.68
CA LEU A 378 0.25 -29.28 9.30
C LEU A 378 -0.85 -29.98 8.51
N ALA A 379 -1.68 -30.84 9.14
CA ALA A 379 -2.78 -31.50 8.44
C ALA A 379 -3.89 -30.53 8.02
N ASN A 380 -4.13 -29.46 8.78
CA ASN A 380 -5.10 -28.42 8.41
C ASN A 380 -4.57 -27.52 7.29
N ILE A 381 -3.27 -27.20 7.29
CA ILE A 381 -2.62 -26.43 6.22
C ILE A 381 -2.59 -27.27 4.92
N LEU A 382 -2.18 -28.55 5.00
CA LEU A 382 -2.13 -29.44 3.84
C LEU A 382 -3.52 -29.80 3.30
N ARG A 383 -4.56 -29.90 4.14
CA ARG A 383 -5.95 -30.05 3.67
C ARG A 383 -6.45 -28.81 2.92
N TYR A 384 -5.99 -27.62 3.28
CA TYR A 384 -6.31 -26.39 2.56
C TYR A 384 -5.59 -26.33 1.20
N SER A 385 -4.30 -26.66 1.15
CA SER A 385 -3.53 -26.69 -0.10
C SER A 385 -4.00 -27.78 -1.08
N PHE A 386 -4.42 -28.95 -0.58
CA PHE A 386 -4.89 -30.04 -1.44
C PHE A 386 -6.28 -29.76 -2.05
N ARG A 387 -7.12 -28.95 -1.38
CA ARG A 387 -8.43 -28.54 -1.92
C ARG A 387 -8.30 -27.56 -3.09
N LEU A 388 -7.27 -26.71 -3.08
CA LEU A 388 -6.96 -25.79 -4.18
C LEU A 388 -6.35 -26.51 -5.40
N SER A 389 -5.65 -27.63 -5.19
CA SER A 389 -5.09 -28.44 -6.28
C SER A 389 -6.13 -29.28 -7.02
N GLN A 390 -7.28 -29.63 -6.41
CA GLN A 390 -8.31 -30.44 -7.06
C GLN A 390 -9.34 -29.63 -7.86
N SER A 391 -9.42 -28.31 -7.67
CA SER A 391 -10.35 -27.46 -8.42
C SER A 391 -9.82 -26.99 -9.79
N SER A 392 -8.61 -27.36 -10.20
CA SER A 392 -8.01 -26.92 -11.48
C SER A 392 -7.72 -28.03 -12.49
N LEU A 393 -8.23 -29.25 -12.27
CA LEU A 393 -8.02 -30.38 -13.18
C LEU A 393 -9.34 -31.12 -13.45
N ASP A 394 -10.23 -30.50 -14.23
CA ASP A 394 -11.16 -31.27 -15.06
C ASP A 394 -11.67 -30.44 -16.26
N PRO A 395 -11.11 -30.62 -17.47
CA PRO A 395 -11.72 -30.10 -18.67
C PRO A 395 -11.89 -31.23 -19.69
N THR A 396 -12.87 -32.13 -19.53
CA THR A 396 -13.51 -32.86 -20.65
C THR A 396 -14.61 -33.81 -20.16
N SER A 397 -15.89 -33.46 -20.35
CA SER A 397 -16.90 -34.36 -20.93
C SER A 397 -18.26 -33.68 -21.01
N ASP A 398 -18.92 -33.86 -22.16
CA ASP A 398 -20.34 -33.62 -22.47
C ASP A 398 -20.71 -32.14 -22.72
N ILE A 399 -21.14 -31.73 -23.92
CA ILE A 399 -22.44 -32.08 -24.52
C ILE A 399 -22.36 -32.06 -26.06
N ILE A 400 -22.71 -33.19 -26.69
CA ILE A 400 -23.23 -33.27 -28.06
C ILE A 400 -24.72 -33.67 -27.97
N SER A 401 -25.53 -33.14 -28.91
CA SER A 401 -26.96 -33.39 -29.17
C SER A 401 -27.89 -32.56 -28.28
N SER A 402 -28.81 -31.74 -28.77
CA SER A 402 -29.61 -31.75 -30.00
C SER A 402 -30.23 -30.37 -30.21
N TYR A 403 -30.37 -29.88 -31.44
CA TYR A 403 -31.62 -29.28 -31.94
C TYR A 403 -31.50 -28.99 -33.45
N THR A 404 -32.19 -29.82 -34.22
CA THR A 404 -32.52 -29.61 -35.64
C THR A 404 -33.74 -28.70 -35.79
N HIS A 405 -33.79 -28.04 -36.96
CA HIS A 405 -34.96 -27.41 -37.63
C HIS A 405 -35.41 -26.02 -37.20
N ARG A 406 -34.96 -25.00 -37.95
CA ARG A 406 -35.74 -24.26 -38.98
C ARG A 406 -34.90 -23.06 -39.40
N ASP A 407 -34.57 -22.95 -40.69
CA ASP A 407 -35.01 -21.83 -41.50
C ASP A 407 -34.69 -22.05 -42.98
N ARG A 408 -35.66 -21.63 -43.80
CA ARG A 408 -35.76 -21.89 -45.22
C ARG A 408 -35.81 -20.53 -45.91
N ALA A 409 -34.97 -20.41 -46.92
CA ALA A 409 -35.05 -19.49 -48.07
C ALA A 409 -34.91 -17.99 -47.79
N ILE A 410 -33.90 -17.39 -48.42
CA ILE A 410 -33.99 -16.25 -49.35
C ILE A 410 -32.61 -16.13 -50.02
N GLU A 411 -32.58 -16.34 -51.35
CA GLU A 411 -31.72 -15.70 -52.36
C GLU A 411 -31.50 -16.65 -53.54
N ASP A 412 -32.23 -16.39 -54.62
CA ASP A 412 -31.61 -16.35 -55.95
C ASP A 412 -32.43 -15.42 -56.85
N GLY A 413 -31.74 -14.42 -57.38
CA GLY A 413 -32.37 -13.31 -58.09
C GLY A 413 -31.40 -12.40 -58.86
N ARG A 414 -30.25 -12.91 -59.33
CA ARG A 414 -29.63 -12.65 -60.66
C ARG A 414 -28.17 -13.07 -60.72
#